data_AF-A0A8H4AVI4-F1
#
_entry.id   AF-A0A8H4AVI4-F1
#
_cell.length_a   1.000
_cell.length_b   1.000
_cell.length_c   1.000
_cell.angle_alpha   90.00
_cell.angle_beta   90.00
_cell.angle_gamma   90.00
#
_symmetry.space_group_name_H-M   'P 1'
#
loop_
_entity.id
_entity.type
_entity.pdbx_description
1 polymer ?
#
loop_
_entity_poly.entity_id
_entity_poly.type
_entity_poly.pdbx_seq_one_letter_code
_entity_poly.pdbx_strand_id
1 'polypeptide(L)'
;MKNICNYNKHAKFKIKETYDFIIVGAGTAGCMLAKKLIHGISNIKILVLEARGPNVHANGLISLPCTWFKARSSEQYNDWAAQGPEYKI
;
A
#
# COMPACT_ATOMS: atom_id res chain seq x y z
N MET A 1 16.68 17.59 20.22
CA MET A 1 15.62 16.62 19.88
C MET A 1 15.61 16.43 18.36
N LYS A 2 15.83 15.22 17.86
CA LYS A 2 15.90 14.95 16.40
C LYS A 2 14.48 14.76 15.87
N ASN A 3 14.03 15.66 15.00
CA ASN A 3 12.73 15.58 14.33
C ASN A 3 12.70 14.39 13.38
N ILE A 4 11.82 13.42 13.66
CA ILE A 4 11.65 12.12 12.96
C ILE A 4 10.88 12.26 11.63
N CYS A 5 10.67 13.48 11.13
CA CYS A 5 9.84 13.74 9.95
C CYS A 5 10.68 14.24 8.78
N ASN A 6 11.64 13.44 8.31
CA ASN A 6 12.26 13.66 6.99
C ASN A 6 11.99 12.44 6.10
N TYR A 7 10.72 12.28 5.71
CA TYR A 7 10.34 11.32 4.67
C TYR A 7 10.86 11.87 3.35
N ASN A 8 11.97 11.30 2.87
CA ASN A 8 12.55 11.62 1.58
C ASN A 8 11.52 11.31 0.49
N LYS A 9 10.85 12.35 -0.02
CA LYS A 9 9.95 12.27 -1.19
C LYS A 9 10.69 11.83 -2.47
N HIS A 10 12.02 11.74 -2.41
CA HIS A 10 12.93 11.26 -3.45
C HIS A 10 13.74 10.04 -2.97
N ALA A 11 13.14 9.12 -2.20
CA ALA A 11 13.73 7.80 -2.04
C ALA A 11 13.81 7.16 -3.44
N LYS A 12 14.98 7.28 -4.07
CA LYS A 12 15.30 6.76 -5.40
C LYS A 12 15.15 5.25 -5.29
N PHE A 13 13.97 4.74 -5.66
CA PHE A 13 13.69 3.30 -5.63
C PHE A 13 14.69 2.64 -6.55
N LYS A 14 15.64 1.89 -5.98
CA LYS A 14 16.62 1.13 -6.73
C LYS A 14 15.88 -0.06 -7.33
N ILE A 15 15.27 0.16 -8.50
CA ILE A 15 14.67 -0.91 -9.30
C ILE A 15 15.78 -1.96 -9.51
N LYS A 16 15.60 -3.16 -8.96
CA LYS A 16 16.30 -4.31 -9.56
C LYS A 16 15.71 -4.45 -10.96
N GLU A 17 16.55 -4.40 -11.99
CA GLU A 17 16.13 -4.17 -13.38
C GLU A 17 15.17 -5.22 -13.96
N THR A 18 14.87 -6.30 -13.24
CA THR A 18 13.95 -7.34 -13.72
C THR A 18 13.30 -8.11 -12.56
N TYR A 19 11.99 -8.29 -12.67
CA TYR A 19 11.17 -9.15 -11.81
C TYR A 19 10.49 -10.20 -12.69
N ASP A 20 10.27 -11.39 -12.14
CA ASP A 20 9.57 -12.48 -12.85
C ASP A 20 8.06 -12.23 -12.84
N PHE A 21 7.55 -11.60 -11.79
CA PHE A 21 6.15 -11.21 -11.66
C PHE A 21 6.01 -9.79 -11.09
N ILE A 22 5.08 -9.02 -11.67
CA ILE A 22 4.64 -7.73 -11.13
C ILE A 22 3.15 -7.85 -10.79
N ILE A 23 2.81 -7.65 -9.52
CA ILE A 23 1.44 -7.66 -9.01
C ILE A 23 1.05 -6.23 -8.67
N VAL A 24 -0.01 -5.72 -9.31
CA VAL A 24 -0.56 -4.38 -9.04
C VAL A 24 -1.78 -4.54 -8.13
N GLY A 25 -1.67 -3.99 -6.91
CA GLY A 25 -2.63 -4.12 -5.82
C GLY A 25 -2.16 -5.11 -4.75
N ALA A 26 -1.70 -4.60 -3.61
CA ALA A 26 -1.39 -5.35 -2.38
C ALA A 26 -2.63 -5.58 -1.50
N GLY A 27 -3.83 -5.60 -2.09
CA GLY A 27 -5.05 -6.03 -1.43
C GLY A 27 -5.04 -7.54 -1.11
N THR A 28 -6.15 -8.03 -0.56
CA THR A 28 -6.30 -9.44 -0.14
C THR A 28 -5.92 -10.42 -1.24
N ALA A 29 -6.43 -10.21 -2.47
CA ALA A 29 -6.15 -11.11 -3.59
C ALA A 29 -4.68 -11.06 -4.04
N GLY A 30 -4.08 -9.85 -4.13
CA GLY A 30 -2.69 -9.69 -4.55
C GLY A 30 -1.70 -10.28 -3.56
N CYS A 31 -1.94 -10.07 -2.25
CA CYS A 31 -1.14 -10.70 -1.19
C CYS A 31 -1.27 -12.24 -1.22
N MET A 32 -2.47 -12.76 -1.44
CA MET A 32 -2.73 -14.20 -1.58
C MET A 32 -1.96 -14.76 -2.79
N LEU A 33 -2.10 -14.14 -3.96
CA LEU A 33 -1.38 -14.55 -5.16
C LEU A 33 0.15 -14.55 -4.96
N ALA A 34 0.71 -13.47 -4.40
CA ALA A 34 2.13 -13.38 -4.09
C ALA A 34 2.59 -14.53 -3.18
N LYS A 35 1.83 -14.82 -2.11
CA LYS A 35 2.07 -15.93 -1.17
C LYS A 35 2.09 -17.29 -1.88
N LYS A 36 1.18 -17.52 -2.83
CA LYS A 36 1.14 -18.76 -3.62
C LYS A 36 2.34 -18.89 -4.56
N LEU A 37 2.71 -17.82 -5.26
CA LEU A 37 3.83 -17.82 -6.20
C LEU A 37 5.16 -18.09 -5.49
N ILE A 38 5.44 -17.41 -4.37
CA ILE A 38 6.70 -17.63 -3.62
C ILE A 38 6.81 -19.04 -3.03
N HIS A 39 5.69 -19.70 -2.75
CA HIS A 39 5.67 -21.07 -2.25
C HIS A 39 5.75 -22.10 -3.37
N GLY A 40 5.17 -21.81 -4.54
CA GLY A 40 5.10 -22.75 -5.66
C GLY A 40 6.32 -22.73 -6.59
N ILE A 41 7.09 -21.65 -6.60
CA ILE A 41 8.22 -21.46 -7.53
C ILE A 41 9.44 -20.96 -6.76
N SER A 42 10.55 -21.69 -6.84
CA SER A 42 11.82 -21.29 -6.23
C SER A 42 12.54 -20.21 -7.06
N ASN A 43 13.33 -19.38 -6.38
CA ASN A 43 14.22 -18.38 -7.00
C ASN A 43 13.57 -17.27 -7.83
N ILE A 44 12.27 -16.99 -7.64
CA ILE A 44 11.59 -15.87 -8.32
C ILE A 44 11.68 -14.55 -7.54
N LYS A 45 11.70 -13.44 -8.27
CA LYS A 45 11.60 -12.07 -7.75
C LYS A 45 10.21 -11.52 -8.09
N ILE A 46 9.44 -11.20 -7.06
CA ILE A 46 8.10 -10.63 -7.21
C ILE A 46 8.11 -9.18 -6.73
N LEU A 47 7.58 -8.28 -7.55
CA LEU A 47 7.28 -6.90 -7.17
C LEU A 47 5.78 -6.76 -6.92
N VAL A 48 5.40 -6.28 -5.74
CA VAL A 48 4.01 -5.92 -5.43
C VAL A 48 3.92 -4.41 -5.30
N LEU A 49 3.03 -3.80 -6.08
CA LEU A 49 2.77 -2.37 -6.08
C LEU A 49 1.42 -2.09 -5.44
N GLU A 50 1.32 -1.01 -4.67
CA GLU A 50 0.08 -0.58 -4.02
C GLU A 50 -0.03 0.94 -4.15
N ALA A 51 -1.26 1.45 -4.36
CA ALA A 51 -1.50 2.87 -4.62
C ALA A 51 -1.25 3.77 -3.39
N ARG A 52 -0.98 3.20 -2.20
CA ARG A 52 -0.85 3.91 -0.94
C ARG A 52 0.48 3.67 -0.22
N GLY A 53 0.95 4.69 0.50
CA GLY A 53 2.19 4.66 1.28
C GLY A 53 2.12 3.76 2.54
N PRO A 54 3.26 3.44 3.17
CA PRO A 54 3.38 2.45 4.25
C PRO A 54 2.76 2.87 5.60
N ASN A 55 2.38 4.13 5.74
CA ASN A 55 2.00 4.79 6.99
C ASN A 55 0.51 4.64 7.37
N VAL A 56 -0.19 3.70 6.76
CA VAL A 56 -1.65 3.53 6.91
C VAL A 56 -2.05 2.95 8.26
N HIS A 57 -1.12 2.27 8.94
CA HIS A 57 -1.34 1.69 10.26
C HIS A 57 -0.95 2.65 11.41
N ALA A 58 -0.38 3.82 11.11
CA ALA A 58 0.23 4.68 12.13
C ALA A 58 -0.77 5.28 13.14
N ASN A 59 -2.06 5.36 12.78
CA ASN A 59 -3.10 5.94 13.63
C ASN A 59 -4.01 4.88 14.30
N GLY A 60 -3.74 3.59 14.11
CA GLY A 60 -4.49 2.48 14.73
C GLY A 60 -5.93 2.29 14.23
N LEU A 61 -6.40 3.10 13.28
CA LEU A 61 -7.81 3.08 12.82
C LEU A 61 -8.17 1.80 12.04
N ILE A 62 -7.18 1.12 11.47
CA ILE A 62 -7.36 -0.11 10.69
C ILE A 62 -7.28 -1.36 11.58
N SER A 63 -6.54 -1.28 12.70
CA SER A 63 -6.31 -2.43 13.58
C SER A 63 -7.49 -2.74 14.50
N LEU A 64 -8.29 -1.73 14.84
CA LEU A 64 -9.45 -1.91 15.72
C LEU A 64 -10.72 -2.09 14.88
N PRO A 65 -11.45 -3.21 15.01
CA PRO A 65 -12.70 -3.40 14.27
C PRO A 65 -13.73 -2.28 14.52
N CYS A 66 -13.78 -1.76 15.76
CA CYS A 66 -14.73 -0.72 16.15
C CYS A 66 -14.44 0.66 15.53
N THR A 67 -13.26 0.89 14.96
CA THR A 67 -12.91 2.18 14.34
C THR A 67 -13.24 2.26 12.85
N TRP A 68 -13.92 1.26 12.27
CA TRP A 68 -14.23 1.20 10.84
C TRP A 68 -14.88 2.48 10.29
N PHE A 69 -15.90 3.02 10.99
CA PHE A 69 -16.58 4.26 10.56
C PHE A 69 -15.63 5.47 10.52
N LYS A 70 -14.73 5.57 11.52
CA LYS A 70 -13.71 6.63 11.56
C LYS A 70 -12.64 6.44 10.50
N ALA A 71 -12.26 5.19 10.22
CA ALA A 71 -11.32 4.87 9.15
C ALA A 71 -11.89 5.27 7.79
N ARG A 72 -13.16 4.91 7.51
CA ARG A 72 -13.85 5.22 6.25
C ARG A 72 -14.01 6.73 6.00
N SER A 73 -14.23 7.52 7.04
CA SER A 73 -14.41 8.98 6.90
C SER A 73 -13.09 9.77 6.99
N SER A 74 -11.96 9.10 7.21
CA SER A 74 -10.68 9.79 7.34
C SER A 74 -10.10 10.11 5.97
N GLU A 75 -9.71 11.37 5.76
CA GLU A 75 -9.02 11.84 4.54
C GLU A 75 -7.65 11.16 4.35
N GLN A 76 -7.10 10.57 5.43
CA GLN A 76 -5.90 9.74 5.39
C GLN A 76 -6.13 8.36 4.76
N TYR A 77 -7.39 7.92 4.68
CA TYR A 77 -7.81 6.69 4.02
C TYR A 77 -8.48 7.10 2.70
N ASN A 78 -7.65 7.42 1.69
CA ASN A 78 -8.08 7.65 0.32
C ASN A 78 -8.79 6.39 -0.22
N ASP A 79 -10.05 6.23 0.15
CA ASP A 79 -10.89 5.15 -0.33
C ASP A 79 -11.23 5.46 -1.79
N TRP A 80 -10.87 4.54 -2.68
CA TRP A 80 -11.16 4.65 -4.10
C TRP A 80 -12.66 4.84 -4.36
N ALA A 81 -13.51 4.26 -3.51
CA ALA A 81 -14.96 4.41 -3.60
C ALA A 81 -15.48 5.71 -2.97
N ALA A 82 -14.71 6.37 -2.10
CA ALA A 82 -15.05 7.66 -1.50
C ALA A 82 -14.55 8.85 -2.33
N GLN A 83 -13.69 8.61 -3.33
CA GLN A 83 -13.34 9.59 -4.36
C GLN A 83 -14.55 9.79 -5.27
N GLY A 84 -15.52 10.60 -4.80
CA GLY A 84 -16.44 11.30 -5.70
C GLY A 84 -15.64 12.12 -6.71
N PRO A 85 -16.20 12.44 -7.87
CA PRO A 85 -15.45 13.10 -8.93
C PRO A 85 -15.07 14.51 -8.45
N GLU A 86 -13.81 14.74 -8.10
CA GLU A 86 -13.24 16.09 -8.06
C GLU A 86 -13.08 16.56 -9.52
N TYR A 87 -14.19 16.88 -10.17
CA TYR A 87 -14.16 17.89 -11.23
C TYR A 87 -14.06 19.25 -10.53
N LYS A 88 -12.85 19.77 -10.40
CA LYS A 88 -12.69 21.21 -10.16
C LYS A 88 -12.79 21.88 -11.54
N ILE A 89 -13.93 22.56 -11.77
CA ILE A 89 -14.06 23.60 -12.79
C ILE A 89 -13.37 24.85 -12.25
#